data_AF-T1GUI9-F1
#
_entry.id   AF-T1GUI9-F1
#
_cell.length_a   1.000
_cell.length_b   1.000
_cell.length_c   1.000
_cell.angle_alpha   90.00
_cell.angle_beta   90.00
_cell.angle_gamma   90.00
#
_symmetry.space_group_name_H-M   'P 1'
#
loop_
_entity.id
_entity.type
_entity.pdbx_description
1 polymer ?
#
loop_
_entity_poly.entity_id
_entity_poly.type
_entity_poly.pdbx_seq_one_letter_code
_entity_poly.pdbx_strand_id
1 'polypeptide(L)'
;MRGNLTSGITNLITSPQVKKAEWSNAVEALTDALELEAEVTKSIRGVIETCETGKEAKYNDYHLVDYLTGVYLEEQYKGQRELAGKLSTLKKMMTTHGEIGEFLFDKECKELTQHLSCI
;
A
#
# COMPACT_ATOMS: atom_id res chain seq x y z
N MET A 1 -11.78 -27.41 -24.92
CA MET A 1 -11.70 -27.75 -23.48
C MET A 1 -11.01 -26.60 -22.73
N ARG A 2 -11.75 -25.54 -22.37
CA ARG A 2 -11.24 -24.34 -21.66
C ARG A 2 -12.19 -23.87 -20.54
N GLY A 3 -13.06 -24.76 -20.04
CA GLY A 3 -14.24 -24.37 -19.27
C GLY A 3 -14.29 -24.82 -17.81
N ASN A 4 -13.19 -25.22 -17.18
CA ASN A 4 -13.28 -25.86 -15.85
C ASN A 4 -12.20 -25.47 -14.83
N LEU A 5 -11.66 -24.25 -14.88
CA LEU A 5 -10.62 -23.79 -13.94
C LEU A 5 -11.11 -22.84 -12.84
N THR A 6 -12.38 -22.40 -12.87
CA THR A 6 -12.87 -21.36 -11.95
C THR A 6 -13.41 -21.88 -10.62
N SER A 7 -13.73 -23.17 -10.51
CA SER A 7 -14.36 -23.76 -9.31
C SER A 7 -13.46 -23.80 -8.08
N GLY A 8 -12.14 -23.63 -8.23
CA GLY A 8 -11.17 -23.57 -7.12
C GLY A 8 -10.68 -22.15 -6.78
N ILE A 9 -11.00 -21.14 -7.60
CA ILE A 9 -10.42 -19.79 -7.46
C ILE A 9 -11.05 -19.04 -6.28
N THR A 10 -12.32 -19.31 -5.98
CA THR A 10 -13.05 -18.69 -4.87
C THR A 10 -12.40 -18.95 -3.50
N ASN A 11 -11.68 -20.07 -3.34
CA ASN A 11 -10.99 -20.40 -2.09
C ASN A 11 -9.57 -19.80 -2.01
N LEU A 12 -9.03 -19.29 -3.12
CA LEU A 12 -7.71 -18.64 -3.16
C LEU A 12 -7.78 -17.16 -2.79
N ILE A 13 -8.92 -16.51 -3.05
CA ILE A 13 -9.15 -15.11 -2.67
C ILE A 13 -9.78 -15.09 -1.29
N THR A 14 -8.96 -15.31 -0.26
CA THR A 14 -9.37 -14.99 1.11
C THR A 14 -9.35 -13.48 1.26
N SER A 15 -10.52 -12.84 1.33
CA SER A 15 -10.61 -11.41 1.61
C SER A 15 -9.98 -11.16 3.00
N PRO A 16 -8.92 -10.33 3.09
CA PRO A 16 -8.33 -10.02 4.38
C PRO A 16 -9.38 -9.31 5.24
N GLN A 17 -9.64 -9.87 6.43
CA GLN A 17 -10.50 -9.23 7.41
C GLN A 17 -9.83 -7.93 7.86
N VAL A 18 -10.57 -6.82 7.81
CA VAL A 18 -10.07 -5.50 8.22
C VAL A 18 -9.73 -5.56 9.71
N LYS A 19 -8.43 -5.46 10.05
CA LYS A 19 -7.94 -5.57 11.44
C LYS A 19 -8.47 -4.44 12.34
N LYS A 20 -8.70 -3.26 11.78
CA LYS A 20 -9.07 -2.03 12.50
C LYS A 20 -9.92 -1.12 11.62
N ALA A 21 -11.04 -0.65 12.15
CA ALA A 21 -12.00 0.19 11.43
C ALA A 21 -12.06 1.64 11.95
N GLU A 22 -11.47 1.91 13.12
CA GLU A 22 -11.49 3.22 13.76
C GLU A 22 -10.07 3.63 14.18
N TRP A 23 -9.75 4.91 14.01
CA TRP A 23 -8.48 5.52 14.42
C TRP A 23 -8.77 6.73 15.29
N SER A 24 -7.98 6.91 16.37
CA SER A 24 -8.22 7.99 17.33
C SER A 24 -7.74 9.36 16.86
N ASN A 25 -6.74 9.38 15.97
CA ASN A 25 -6.18 10.60 15.38
C ASN A 25 -5.49 10.28 14.03
N ALA A 26 -5.28 11.31 13.20
CA ALA A 26 -4.63 11.16 11.90
C ALA A 26 -3.18 10.65 11.97
N VAL A 27 -2.46 10.87 13.08
CA VAL A 27 -1.08 10.37 13.25
C VAL A 27 -1.08 8.85 13.36
N GLU A 28 -2.01 8.29 14.14
CA GLU A 28 -2.23 6.86 14.28
C GLU A 28 -2.65 6.26 12.92
N ALA A 29 -3.59 6.88 12.22
CA ALA A 29 -4.05 6.44 10.91
C ALA A 29 -2.91 6.37 9.88
N LEU A 30 -2.09 7.42 9.79
CA LEU A 30 -0.95 7.45 8.86
C LEU A 30 0.18 6.48 9.26
N THR A 31 0.33 6.20 10.55
CA THR A 31 1.31 5.21 11.03
C THR A 31 0.86 3.80 10.65
N ASP A 32 -0.40 3.46 10.91
CA ASP A 32 -0.98 2.17 10.53
C ASP A 32 -0.99 1.99 9.01
N ALA A 33 -1.26 3.05 8.23
CA ALA A 33 -1.18 3.02 6.78
C ALA A 33 0.25 2.72 6.30
N LEU A 34 1.27 3.36 6.88
CA LEU A 34 2.66 3.11 6.51
C LEU A 34 3.09 1.67 6.83
N GLU A 35 2.65 1.12 7.97
CA GLU A 35 2.90 -0.27 8.34
C GLU A 35 2.21 -1.24 7.38
N LEU A 36 0.95 -0.97 7.00
CA LEU A 36 0.23 -1.74 6.00
C LEU A 36 0.94 -1.74 4.64
N GLU A 37 1.39 -0.57 4.17
CA GLU A 37 2.14 -0.48 2.91
C GLU A 37 3.47 -1.25 2.98
N ALA A 38 4.10 -1.33 4.15
CA ALA A 38 5.28 -2.16 4.36
C ALA A 38 4.95 -3.66 4.32
N GLU A 39 3.82 -4.09 4.91
CA GLU A 39 3.31 -5.46 4.81
C GLU A 39 3.01 -5.84 3.34
N VAL A 40 2.36 -4.96 2.59
CA VAL A 40 2.05 -5.17 1.15
C VAL A 40 3.34 -5.32 0.33
N THR A 41 4.31 -4.42 0.53
CA THR A 41 5.61 -4.52 -0.16
C THR A 41 6.33 -5.83 0.15
N LYS A 42 6.28 -6.29 1.41
CA LYS A 42 6.84 -7.59 1.79
C LYS A 42 6.09 -8.75 1.10
N SER A 43 4.77 -8.67 1.00
CA SER A 43 3.96 -9.67 0.30
C SER A 43 4.31 -9.73 -1.19
N ILE A 44 4.45 -8.58 -1.86
CA ILE A 44 4.82 -8.50 -3.29
C ILE A 44 6.21 -9.13 -3.51
N ARG A 45 7.17 -8.83 -2.63
CA ARG A 45 8.50 -9.47 -2.69
C ARG A 45 8.44 -10.99 -2.51
N GLY A 46 7.59 -11.49 -1.61
CA GLY A 46 7.37 -12.93 -1.45
C GLY A 46 6.79 -13.59 -2.70
N VAL A 47 5.90 -12.90 -3.42
CA VAL A 47 5.38 -13.38 -4.72
C VAL A 47 6.51 -13.43 -5.76
N ILE A 48 7.32 -12.38 -5.86
CA ILE A 48 8.49 -12.35 -6.77
C ILE A 48 9.44 -13.52 -6.47
N GLU A 49 9.82 -13.72 -5.21
CA GLU A 49 10.69 -14.82 -4.79
C GLU A 49 10.10 -16.18 -5.17
N THR A 50 8.78 -16.36 -5.01
CA THR A 50 8.07 -17.59 -5.39
C THR A 50 8.08 -17.81 -6.91
N CYS A 51 7.92 -16.74 -7.70
CA CYS A 51 7.95 -16.79 -9.16
C CYS A 51 9.35 -17.04 -9.73
N GLU A 52 10.40 -16.56 -9.07
CA GLU A 52 11.79 -16.75 -9.48
C GLU A 52 12.40 -18.08 -9.02
N THR A 53 12.14 -18.48 -7.76
CA THR A 53 12.86 -19.58 -7.08
C THR A 53 11.99 -20.79 -6.75
N GLY A 54 10.70 -20.75 -7.09
CA GLY A 54 9.73 -21.79 -6.76
C GLY A 54 10.20 -23.18 -7.19
N LYS A 55 10.40 -24.08 -6.22
CA LYS A 55 10.82 -25.48 -6.45
C LYS A 55 9.86 -26.28 -7.34
N GLU A 56 8.62 -25.82 -7.48
CA GLU A 56 7.58 -26.42 -8.33
C GLU A 56 7.47 -25.75 -9.72
N ALA A 57 8.10 -24.59 -9.90
CA ALA A 57 8.05 -23.83 -11.13
C ALA A 57 9.00 -24.46 -12.16
N LYS A 58 8.47 -25.36 -12.99
CA LYS A 58 9.11 -25.78 -14.26
C LYS A 58 9.38 -24.59 -15.20
N TYR A 59 8.90 -23.40 -14.88
CA TYR A 59 8.98 -22.19 -15.68
C TYR A 59 9.14 -20.96 -14.78
N ASN A 60 10.25 -20.23 -14.94
CA ASN A 60 10.43 -18.91 -14.34
C ASN A 60 9.63 -17.88 -15.16
N ASP A 61 8.70 -17.16 -14.53
CA ASP A 61 7.90 -16.13 -15.19
C ASP A 61 8.57 -14.76 -15.08
N TYR A 62 9.52 -14.53 -16.00
CA TYR A 62 10.28 -13.28 -16.07
C TYR A 62 9.39 -12.05 -16.33
N HIS A 63 8.28 -12.21 -17.05
CA HIS A 63 7.39 -11.09 -17.38
C HIS A 63 6.61 -10.63 -16.14
N LEU A 64 6.13 -11.58 -15.34
CA LEU A 64 5.43 -11.25 -14.11
C LEU A 64 6.37 -10.59 -13.09
N VAL A 65 7.60 -11.10 -12.95
CA VAL A 65 8.60 -10.53 -12.04
C VAL A 65 8.99 -9.10 -12.44
N ASP A 66 9.23 -8.86 -13.74
CA ASP A 66 9.54 -7.53 -14.27
C ASP A 66 8.39 -6.54 -14.01
N TYR A 67 7.15 -6.97 -14.24
CA TYR A 67 5.97 -6.13 -14.00
C TYR A 67 5.78 -5.79 -12.50
N LEU A 68 5.89 -6.78 -11.61
CA LEU A 68 5.77 -6.56 -10.16
C LEU A 68 6.89 -5.65 -9.64
N THR A 69 8.09 -5.75 -10.21
CA THR A 69 9.24 -4.95 -9.78
C THR A 69 9.21 -3.53 -10.36
N GLY A 70 8.93 -3.40 -11.65
CA GLY A 70 8.97 -2.12 -12.36
C GLY A 70 7.77 -1.21 -12.07
N VAL A 71 6.58 -1.78 -11.85
CA VAL A 71 5.37 -0.98 -11.62
C VAL A 71 5.03 -0.94 -10.13
N TYR A 72 4.73 -2.10 -9.55
CA TYR A 72 4.19 -2.14 -8.19
C TYR A 72 5.23 -1.78 -7.14
N LEU A 73 6.43 -2.38 -7.15
CA LEU A 73 7.44 -2.04 -6.15
C LEU A 73 7.87 -0.57 -6.25
N GLU A 74 7.96 -0.01 -7.46
CA GLU A 74 8.27 1.42 -7.63
C GLU A 74 7.19 2.32 -7.02
N GLU A 75 5.92 2.02 -7.28
CA GLU A 75 4.77 2.74 -6.69
C GLU A 75 4.77 2.61 -5.16
N GLN A 76 4.98 1.41 -4.63
CA GLN A 76 5.02 1.17 -3.19
C GLN A 76 6.12 1.97 -2.49
N TYR A 77 7.33 2.03 -3.04
CA TYR A 77 8.41 2.83 -2.43
C TYR A 77 8.13 4.33 -2.48
N LYS A 78 7.52 4.83 -3.56
CA LYS A 78 7.08 6.23 -3.67
C LYS A 78 5.98 6.53 -2.66
N GLY A 79 4.95 5.68 -2.59
CA GLY A 79 3.84 5.81 -1.64
C GLY A 79 4.30 5.80 -0.18
N GLN A 80 5.17 4.85 0.20
CA GLN A 80 5.75 4.80 1.54
C GLN A 80 6.55 6.07 1.88
N ARG A 81 7.32 6.60 0.93
CA ARG A 81 8.08 7.85 1.13
C ARG A 81 7.15 9.05 1.34
N GLU A 82 6.09 9.15 0.55
CA GLU A 82 5.10 10.23 0.67
C GLU A 82 4.34 10.14 2.00
N LEU A 83 3.91 8.94 2.40
CA LEU A 83 3.26 8.71 3.69
C LEU A 83 4.19 9.06 4.86
N ALA A 84 5.45 8.63 4.81
CA ALA A 84 6.44 8.98 5.84
C ALA A 84 6.70 10.50 5.91
N GLY A 85 6.70 11.18 4.76
CA GLY A 85 6.80 12.63 4.68
C GLY A 85 5.60 13.33 5.32
N LYS A 86 4.39 12.92 4.95
CA LYS A 86 3.12 13.40 5.51
C LYS A 86 3.05 13.19 7.02
N LEU A 87 3.41 12.00 7.51
CA LEU A 87 3.46 11.67 8.93
C LEU A 87 4.44 12.58 9.68
N SER A 88 5.62 12.82 9.11
CA SER A 88 6.63 13.69 9.73
C SER A 88 6.16 15.15 9.82
N THR A 89 5.50 15.66 8.78
CA THR A 89 4.90 17.00 8.77
C THR A 89 3.77 17.10 9.79
N LEU A 90 2.84 16.15 9.80
CA LEU A 90 1.72 16.13 10.75
C LEU A 90 2.22 16.07 12.19
N LYS A 91 3.21 15.21 12.51
CA LYS A 91 3.79 15.16 13.86
C LYS A 91 4.36 16.51 14.30
N LYS A 92 5.07 17.23 13.41
CA LYS A 92 5.57 18.58 13.70
C LYS A 92 4.43 19.58 13.94
N MET A 93 3.38 19.54 13.12
CA MET A 93 2.23 20.43 13.28
C MET A 93 1.47 20.16 14.58
N MET A 94 1.32 18.89 14.97
CA MET A 94 0.74 18.48 16.26
C MET A 94 1.57 18.99 17.44
N THR A 95 2.91 18.96 17.36
CA THR A 95 3.75 19.52 18.43
C THR A 95 3.64 21.04 18.56
N THR A 96 3.42 21.76 17.47
CA THR A 96 3.40 23.24 17.48
C THR A 96 2.01 23.81 17.76
N HIS A 97 0.95 23.16 17.25
CA HIS A 97 -0.42 23.71 17.22
C HIS A 97 -1.46 22.81 17.89
N GLY A 98 -1.07 21.65 18.45
CA GLY A 98 -1.98 20.71 19.07
C GLY A 98 -3.04 20.21 18.08
N GLU A 99 -4.29 20.08 18.54
CA GLU A 99 -5.43 19.58 17.75
C GLU A 99 -5.74 20.43 16.51
N ILE A 100 -5.41 21.73 16.51
CA ILE A 100 -5.57 22.60 15.34
C ILE A 100 -4.61 22.18 14.21
N GLY A 101 -3.48 21.58 14.57
CA GLY A 101 -2.50 21.07 13.62
C GLY A 101 -3.08 19.99 12.70
N GLU A 102 -3.95 19.12 13.22
CA GLU A 102 -4.63 18.10 12.44
C GLU A 102 -5.64 18.70 11.45
N PHE A 103 -6.41 19.71 11.89
CA PHE A 103 -7.35 20.42 11.02
C PHE A 103 -6.63 21.16 9.87
N LEU A 104 -5.55 21.86 10.19
CA LEU A 104 -4.73 22.55 9.18
C LEU A 104 -4.14 21.56 8.17
N PHE A 105 -3.66 20.42 8.65
CA PHE A 105 -3.13 19.37 7.80
C PHE A 105 -4.20 18.78 6.86
N ASP A 106 -5.43 18.54 7.33
CA ASP A 106 -6.54 18.06 6.50
C ASP A 106 -6.88 19.05 5.37
N LYS A 107 -6.84 20.36 5.65
CA LYS A 107 -7.05 21.40 4.62
C LYS A 107 -5.99 21.37 3.53
N GLU A 108 -4.72 21.35 3.92
CA GLU A 108 -3.59 21.27 2.98
C GLU A 108 -3.62 19.96 2.16
N CYS A 109 -4.07 18.85 2.77
CA CYS A 109 -4.16 17.56 2.09
C CYS A 109 -5.25 17.54 1.00
N LYS A 110 -6.38 18.22 1.22
CA LYS A 110 -7.48 18.32 0.25
C LYS A 110 -7.15 19.21 -0.95
N GLU A 111 -6.40 20.29 -0.74
CA GLU A 111 -5.99 21.17 -1.84
C GLU A 111 -5.04 20.47 -2.82
N LEU A 112 -4.20 19.56 -2.34
CA LEU A 112 -3.34 18.72 -3.19
C LEU A 112 -4.14 17.74 -4.06
N THR A 113 -5.29 17.23 -3.59
CA THR A 113 -6.15 16.35 -4.40
C THR A 113 -6.92 17.07 -5.50
N GLN A 114 -7.11 18.39 -5.39
CA GLN A 114 -7.83 19.17 -6.40
C GLN A 114 -6.99 19.43 -7.67
N HIS A 115 -5.67 19.27 -7.58
CA HIS A 115 -4.76 19.34 -8.73
C HIS A 115 -4.47 17.98 -9.38
N LEU A 116 -4.85 16.85 -8.76
CA LEU A 116 -4.61 15.50 -9.27
C LEU A 116 -5.82 14.90 -10.04
N SER A 117 -6.90 15.65 -10.24
CA SER A 117 -8.05 15.23 -11.07
C SER A 117 -8.04 15.76 -12.51
N CYS A 118 -6.89 16.26 -12.99
CA CYS A 118 -6.66 16.57 -14.40
C CYS A 118 -5.40 15.86 -14.89
N ILE A 119 -5.50 14.55 -15.08
CA ILE A 119 -5.00 13.73 -16.20
C ILE A 119 -5.53 12.30 -15.99
#